data_AF-A0A7S1TQV0-F1
#
_entry.id   AF-A0A7S1TQV0-F1
#
_cell.length_a   1.000
_cell.length_b   1.000
_cell.length_c   1.000
_cell.angle_alpha   90.00
_cell.angle_beta   90.00
_cell.angle_gamma   90.00
#
_symmetry.space_group_name_H-M   'P 1'
#
loop_
_entity.id
_entity.type
_entity.pdbx_description
1 polymer ?
#
loop_
_entity_poly.entity_id
_entity_poly.type
_entity_poly.pdbx_seq_one_letter_code
_entity_poly.pdbx_strand_id
1 'polypeptide(L)'
;GVLKLKDQMFEVENVELINFGSRTMKRDEFNDAQTEKRQAAAKHFDACMEQVQEIVRSVCLDVTNLVANAEESDQQGDGFMAGFSNSGKFKSMVEAKKEETDRRRMHRRAKQEKSMLPSFIRLADYIMVESMVSLTLKAENDFLAVLLEDQNRKSGFETTVQFNEEGTTFSPTCADIKAMIAGMTDGIITTANSVQRVLFYRPLREFAPTLGREGPVVQAIIRTSGDFKRIQSLIDQRVESSFQKANSIVAALAEIRPIYEFNRDFDIDAFKAQLMGAGPNLNNVVRSQMDQIDQWLAPSGLDRVVRGHQTVGILTVEGRHLKEMLKGPTEENLDLIKGLLREIARTRCRDQLNNYREKIEKLAAAPENLKAFAGHVSDLNKLTGEERDLEKEHLVVESLYNTLNTYNVMIPADDAVQLDDMRSEMDSYHDR
;
A
#
# COMPACT_ATOMS: atom_id res chain seq x y z
N GLY A 1 8.04 14.93 -45.99
CA GLY A 1 8.41 15.53 -44.69
C GLY A 1 7.26 15.46 -43.71
N VAL A 2 6.33 16.41 -43.77
CA VAL A 2 5.30 16.64 -42.72
C VAL A 2 4.39 15.44 -42.42
N LEU A 3 3.94 14.69 -43.43
CA LEU A 3 3.13 13.47 -43.23
C LEU A 3 3.90 12.41 -42.42
N LYS A 4 5.14 12.11 -42.81
CA LYS A 4 6.01 11.17 -42.07
C LYS A 4 6.30 11.60 -40.63
N LEU A 5 6.39 12.92 -40.40
CA LEU A 5 6.52 13.46 -39.03
C LEU A 5 5.26 13.19 -38.21
N LYS A 6 4.08 13.41 -38.79
CA LYS A 6 2.82 13.12 -38.10
C LYS A 6 2.65 11.64 -37.78
N ASP A 7 3.05 10.75 -38.68
CA ASP A 7 2.97 9.30 -38.44
C ASP A 7 3.84 8.89 -37.24
N GLN A 8 5.06 9.42 -37.15
CA GLN A 8 5.96 9.18 -36.02
C GLN A 8 5.45 9.79 -34.70
N MET A 9 4.82 10.96 -34.76
CA MET A 9 4.22 11.58 -33.57
C MET A 9 2.95 10.88 -33.11
N PHE A 10 2.20 10.28 -34.03
CA PHE A 10 1.07 9.42 -33.69
C PHE A 10 1.53 8.14 -32.96
N GLU A 11 2.65 7.54 -33.36
CA GLU A 11 3.23 6.40 -32.62
C GLU A 11 3.59 6.80 -31.19
N VAL A 12 4.19 7.97 -31.02
CA VAL A 12 4.54 8.55 -29.71
C VAL A 12 3.30 8.77 -28.84
N GLU A 13 2.20 9.30 -29.38
CA GLU A 13 0.95 9.54 -28.64
C GLU A 13 0.21 8.27 -28.20
N ASN A 14 0.66 7.10 -28.67
CA ASN A 14 0.11 5.80 -28.29
C ASN A 14 1.02 5.04 -27.31
N VAL A 15 2.13 5.63 -26.88
CA VAL A 15 2.99 5.02 -25.85
C VAL A 15 2.31 5.10 -24.49
N GLU A 16 2.15 3.96 -23.84
CA GLU A 16 1.60 3.89 -22.49
C GLU A 16 2.63 4.36 -21.45
N LEU A 17 2.27 5.37 -20.66
CA LEU A 17 3.11 5.95 -19.60
C LEU A 17 2.81 5.42 -18.20
N ILE A 18 1.64 4.78 -18.03
CA ILE A 18 1.15 4.29 -16.74
C ILE A 18 0.80 2.81 -16.90
N ASN A 19 1.14 2.02 -15.89
CA ASN A 19 0.69 0.64 -15.76
C ASN A 19 -0.36 0.54 -14.66
N PHE A 20 -1.62 0.33 -15.02
CA PHE A 20 -2.72 0.29 -14.06
C PHE A 20 -2.77 -1.01 -13.23
N GLY A 21 -2.00 -2.03 -13.61
CA GLY A 21 -2.07 -3.36 -13.01
C GLY A 21 -3.41 -4.05 -13.28
N SER A 22 -3.44 -5.38 -13.13
CA SER A 22 -4.66 -6.18 -13.24
C SER A 22 -5.20 -6.66 -11.88
N ARG A 23 -4.54 -6.24 -10.79
CA ARG A 23 -4.79 -6.63 -9.41
C ARG A 23 -4.52 -5.46 -8.46
N THR A 24 -5.07 -5.54 -7.25
CA THR A 24 -4.75 -4.59 -6.17
C THR A 24 -3.24 -4.64 -5.92
N MET A 25 -2.62 -3.47 -5.86
CA MET A 25 -1.18 -3.34 -5.67
C MET A 25 -0.87 -2.67 -4.33
N LYS A 26 0.21 -3.13 -3.70
CA LYS A 26 0.85 -2.40 -2.61
C LYS A 26 1.55 -1.17 -3.16
N ARG A 27 1.76 -0.18 -2.30
CA ARG A 27 2.42 1.10 -2.64
C ARG A 27 3.75 0.88 -3.37
N ASP A 28 4.62 0.03 -2.83
CA ASP A 28 5.96 -0.15 -3.35
C ASP A 28 5.93 -0.94 -4.69
N GLU A 29 5.08 -1.99 -4.79
CA GLU A 29 4.84 -2.71 -6.05
C GLU A 29 4.35 -1.78 -7.16
N PHE A 30 3.47 -0.84 -6.83
CA PHE A 30 2.95 0.14 -7.80
C PHE A 30 4.05 1.07 -8.29
N ASN A 31 4.88 1.61 -7.38
CA ASN A 31 5.99 2.51 -7.73
C ASN A 31 7.03 1.86 -8.65
N ASP A 32 7.37 0.60 -8.37
CA ASP A 32 8.31 -0.17 -9.19
C ASP A 32 7.75 -0.38 -10.60
N ALA A 33 6.48 -0.79 -10.70
CA ALA A 33 5.81 -0.99 -11.98
C ALA A 33 5.73 0.30 -12.81
N GLN A 34 5.47 1.46 -12.18
CA GLN A 34 5.47 2.75 -12.90
C GLN A 34 6.87 3.14 -13.36
N THR A 35 7.90 2.85 -12.56
CA THR A 35 9.29 3.16 -12.91
C THR A 35 9.75 2.34 -14.10
N GLU A 36 9.48 1.04 -14.10
CA GLU A 36 9.78 0.16 -15.23
C GLU A 36 9.06 0.61 -16.51
N LYS A 37 7.76 0.92 -16.42
CA LYS A 37 6.97 1.38 -17.57
C LYS A 37 7.50 2.68 -18.16
N ARG A 38 7.87 3.66 -17.31
CA ARG A 38 8.48 4.92 -17.76
C ARG A 38 9.84 4.71 -18.41
N GLN A 39 10.68 3.81 -17.90
CA GLN A 39 11.97 3.50 -18.53
C GLN A 39 11.79 2.87 -19.92
N ALA A 40 10.78 2.00 -20.09
CA ALA A 40 10.44 1.45 -21.39
C ALA A 40 9.93 2.54 -22.36
N ALA A 41 9.06 3.43 -21.89
CA ALA A 41 8.57 4.56 -22.68
C ALA A 41 9.69 5.52 -23.10
N ALA A 42 10.63 5.84 -22.20
CA ALA A 42 11.78 6.69 -22.50
C ALA A 42 12.62 6.15 -23.66
N LYS A 43 12.91 4.83 -23.66
CA LYS A 43 13.64 4.18 -24.77
C LYS A 43 12.86 4.26 -26.09
N HIS A 44 11.54 4.13 -26.03
CA HIS A 44 10.68 4.28 -27.21
C HIS A 44 10.68 5.71 -27.73
N PHE A 45 10.67 6.71 -26.84
CA PHE A 45 10.79 8.11 -27.23
C PHE A 45 12.12 8.40 -27.91
N ASP A 46 13.23 7.92 -27.36
CA ASP A 46 14.56 8.10 -27.97
C ASP A 46 14.59 7.52 -29.39
N ALA A 47 14.09 6.29 -29.58
CA ALA A 47 14.02 5.65 -30.90
C ALA A 47 13.15 6.43 -31.91
N CYS A 48 11.96 6.89 -31.50
CA CYS A 48 11.10 7.71 -32.36
C CYS A 48 11.76 9.06 -32.69
N MET A 49 12.44 9.69 -31.72
CA MET A 49 13.06 10.99 -31.93
C MET A 49 14.28 10.92 -32.84
N GLU A 50 15.04 9.83 -32.83
CA GLU A 50 16.10 9.60 -33.83
C GLU A 50 15.52 9.57 -35.25
N GLN A 51 14.39 8.90 -35.46
CA GLN A 51 13.71 8.87 -36.76
C GLN A 51 13.19 10.25 -37.17
N VAL A 52 12.60 11.00 -36.24
CA VAL A 52 12.12 12.37 -36.47
C VAL A 52 13.27 13.29 -36.85
N GLN A 53 14.38 13.22 -36.13
CA GLN A 53 15.59 14.00 -36.41
C GLN A 53 16.12 13.70 -37.82
N GLU A 54 16.15 12.42 -38.22
CA GLU A 54 16.61 12.03 -39.56
C GLU A 54 15.63 12.45 -40.66
N ILE A 55 14.32 12.38 -40.44
CA ILE A 55 13.31 12.89 -41.38
C ILE A 55 13.48 14.39 -41.59
N VAL A 56 13.65 15.17 -40.51
CA VAL A 56 13.85 16.62 -40.60
C VAL A 56 15.17 16.92 -41.33
N ARG A 57 16.23 16.18 -41.01
CA ARG A 57 17.54 16.33 -41.66
C ARG A 57 17.49 16.01 -43.15
N SER A 58 16.89 14.90 -43.55
CA SER A 58 16.73 14.51 -44.96
C SER A 58 15.98 15.59 -45.74
N VAL A 59 14.89 16.14 -45.19
CA VAL A 59 14.16 17.24 -45.85
C VAL A 59 15.04 18.49 -46.00
N CYS A 60 15.85 18.83 -44.98
CA CYS A 60 16.77 19.97 -45.06
C CYS A 60 17.89 19.75 -46.09
N LEU A 61 18.44 18.54 -46.17
CA LEU A 61 19.44 18.15 -47.15
C LEU A 61 18.88 18.20 -48.57
N ASP A 62 17.69 17.63 -48.80
CA ASP A 62 17.05 17.61 -50.11
C ASP A 62 16.81 19.03 -50.64
N VAL A 63 16.29 19.93 -49.81
CA VAL A 63 16.06 21.33 -50.18
C VAL A 63 17.38 22.07 -50.43
N THR A 64 18.42 21.80 -49.64
CA THR A 64 19.73 22.42 -49.79
C THR A 64 20.42 21.95 -51.07
N ASN A 65 20.38 20.65 -51.36
CA ASN A 65 20.92 20.05 -52.59
C ASN A 65 20.16 20.53 -53.82
N LEU A 66 18.83 20.71 -53.73
CA LEU A 66 18.02 21.24 -54.82
C LEU A 66 18.46 22.68 -55.19
N VAL A 67 18.79 23.51 -54.20
CA VAL A 67 19.37 24.85 -54.44
C VAL A 67 20.77 24.75 -55.06
N ALA A 68 21.66 23.90 -54.53
CA ALA A 68 23.01 23.75 -55.05
C ALA A 68 23.01 23.29 -56.53
N ASN A 69 22.22 22.26 -56.85
CA ASN A 69 22.05 21.77 -58.22
C ASN A 69 21.45 22.84 -59.15
N ALA A 70 20.52 23.66 -58.65
CA ALA A 70 19.95 24.76 -59.40
C ALA A 70 20.97 25.89 -59.67
N GLU A 71 21.89 26.15 -58.74
CA GLU A 71 22.97 27.14 -58.90
C GLU A 71 24.08 26.65 -59.85
N GLU A 72 24.46 25.37 -59.79
CA GLU A 72 25.41 24.75 -60.73
C GLU A 72 24.85 24.73 -62.16
N SER A 73 23.56 24.42 -62.31
CA SER A 73 22.86 24.48 -63.59
C SER A 73 22.83 25.91 -64.15
N ASP A 74 22.69 26.93 -63.28
CA ASP A 74 22.70 28.35 -63.68
C ASP A 74 24.05 28.76 -64.28
N GLN A 75 25.15 28.37 -63.62
CA GLN A 75 26.52 28.65 -64.05
C GLN A 75 26.92 27.90 -65.33
N GLN A 76 26.49 26.64 -65.50
CA GLN A 76 26.74 25.90 -66.75
C GLN A 76 25.92 26.44 -67.93
N GLY A 77 24.71 26.93 -67.69
CA GLY A 77 23.85 27.53 -68.73
C GLY A 77 24.43 28.82 -69.33
N ASP A 78 25.05 29.67 -68.50
CA ASP A 78 25.73 30.89 -68.96
C ASP A 78 27.05 30.59 -69.71
N GLY A 79 27.76 29.52 -69.33
CA GLY A 79 28.96 29.05 -70.05
C GLY A 79 28.67 28.38 -71.40
N PHE A 80 27.49 27.78 -71.57
CA PHE A 80 27.11 27.06 -72.79
C PHE A 80 26.76 28.00 -73.96
N MET A 81 26.40 29.26 -73.70
CA MET A 81 26.18 30.29 -74.74
C MET A 81 27.48 30.86 -75.31
N ALA A 82 28.63 30.68 -74.64
CA ALA A 82 29.92 31.17 -75.11
C ALA A 82 30.69 30.16 -76.00
N GLY A 83 30.21 28.91 -76.09
CA GLY A 83 30.96 27.80 -76.70
C GLY A 83 30.34 27.14 -77.94
N PHE A 84 29.22 27.63 -78.49
CA PHE A 84 28.57 27.01 -79.65
C PHE A 84 29.27 27.32 -80.98
N SER A 85 30.44 26.73 -81.17
CA SER A 85 30.93 26.33 -82.49
C SER A 85 31.07 24.81 -82.51
N ASN A 86 30.24 24.17 -83.32
CA ASN A 86 30.20 22.75 -83.69
C ASN A 86 29.38 21.75 -82.84
N SER A 87 28.28 21.36 -83.50
CA SER A 87 27.66 20.01 -83.56
C SER A 87 26.43 19.73 -82.69
N GLY A 88 25.29 19.57 -83.38
CA GLY A 88 24.34 18.48 -83.11
C GLY A 88 23.06 18.81 -82.34
N LYS A 89 21.97 19.00 -83.09
CA LYS A 89 20.53 19.07 -82.71
C LYS A 89 20.04 20.40 -82.12
N PHE A 90 19.49 21.23 -83.01
CA PHE A 90 18.79 22.48 -82.67
C PHE A 90 17.52 22.20 -81.86
N LYS A 91 17.56 22.52 -80.56
CA LYS A 91 16.38 22.75 -79.73
C LYS A 91 15.69 24.02 -80.25
N SER A 92 14.35 24.03 -80.36
CA SER A 92 13.61 25.21 -80.83
C SER A 92 13.85 26.40 -79.89
N MET A 93 14.05 27.61 -80.43
CA MET A 93 14.28 28.83 -79.63
C MET A 93 13.17 29.10 -78.60
N VAL A 94 11.94 28.70 -78.91
CA VAL A 94 10.78 28.79 -77.99
C VAL A 94 10.89 27.78 -76.85
N GLU A 95 11.39 26.58 -77.14
CA GLU A 95 11.60 25.52 -76.17
C GLU A 95 12.78 25.83 -75.24
N ALA A 96 13.88 26.36 -75.77
CA ALA A 96 15.01 26.88 -74.98
C ALA A 96 14.61 28.06 -74.09
N LYS A 97 13.78 28.99 -74.60
CA LYS A 97 13.26 30.10 -73.80
C LYS A 97 12.29 29.63 -72.70
N LYS A 98 11.46 28.63 -72.99
CA LYS A 98 10.54 28.03 -72.02
C LYS A 98 11.30 27.28 -70.92
N GLU A 99 12.28 26.47 -71.30
CA GLU A 99 13.18 25.77 -70.37
C GLU A 99 13.95 26.74 -69.47
N GLU A 100 14.44 27.86 -70.02
CA GLU A 100 15.10 28.91 -69.23
C GLU A 100 14.14 29.60 -68.24
N THR A 101 12.91 29.88 -68.65
CA THR A 101 11.90 30.45 -67.75
C THR A 101 11.47 29.48 -66.65
N ASP A 102 11.34 28.19 -66.99
CA ASP A 102 11.00 27.13 -66.03
C ASP A 102 12.16 26.89 -65.05
N ARG A 103 13.41 26.92 -65.53
CA ARG A 103 14.63 26.83 -64.71
C ARG A 103 14.73 27.99 -63.71
N ARG A 104 14.52 29.23 -64.16
CA ARG A 104 14.49 30.42 -63.28
C ARG A 104 13.38 30.34 -62.24
N ARG A 105 12.20 29.83 -62.63
CA ARG A 105 11.07 29.64 -61.71
C ARG A 105 11.40 28.58 -60.65
N MET A 106 12.00 27.46 -61.05
CA MET A 106 12.44 26.39 -60.16
C MET A 106 13.53 26.88 -59.20
N HIS A 107 14.51 27.64 -59.67
CA HIS A 107 15.56 28.22 -58.82
C HIS A 107 15.03 29.25 -57.81
N ARG A 108 14.10 30.14 -58.22
CA ARG A 108 13.44 31.06 -57.29
C ARG A 108 12.66 30.32 -56.20
N ARG A 109 11.94 29.27 -56.58
CA ARG A 109 11.21 28.41 -55.65
C ARG A 109 12.16 27.69 -54.68
N ALA A 110 13.26 27.14 -55.17
CA ALA A 110 14.27 26.48 -54.35
C ALA A 110 14.87 27.43 -53.29
N LYS A 111 15.22 28.66 -53.69
CA LYS A 111 15.71 29.69 -52.76
C LYS A 111 14.68 30.08 -51.71
N GLN A 112 13.41 30.18 -52.09
CA GLN A 112 12.32 30.41 -51.17
C GLN A 112 12.16 29.23 -50.19
N GLU A 113 12.18 27.99 -50.65
CA GLU A 113 12.10 26.79 -49.82
C GLU A 113 13.27 26.70 -48.82
N LYS A 114 14.49 27.01 -49.25
CA LYS A 114 15.66 27.10 -48.37
C LYS A 114 15.50 28.17 -47.28
N SER A 115 14.93 29.33 -47.61
CA SER A 115 14.66 30.38 -46.62
C SER A 115 13.62 29.99 -45.56
N MET A 116 12.79 28.98 -45.85
CA MET A 116 11.75 28.49 -44.94
C MET A 116 12.23 27.35 -44.01
N LEU A 117 13.45 26.82 -44.20
CA LEU A 117 13.99 25.73 -43.37
C LEU A 117 13.99 26.04 -41.85
N PRO A 118 14.36 27.26 -41.39
CA PRO A 118 14.25 27.63 -39.98
C PRO A 118 12.83 27.48 -39.41
N SER A 119 11.82 27.92 -40.17
CA SER A 119 10.41 27.81 -39.78
C SER A 119 9.92 26.36 -39.79
N PHE A 120 10.39 25.55 -40.75
CA PHE A 120 10.07 24.13 -40.81
C PHE A 120 10.65 23.37 -39.60
N ILE A 121 11.90 23.63 -39.21
CA ILE A 121 12.53 23.01 -38.04
C ILE A 121 11.77 23.39 -36.76
N ARG A 122 11.38 24.66 -36.59
CA ARG A 122 10.54 25.08 -35.45
C ARG A 122 9.18 24.40 -35.45
N LEU A 123 8.54 24.27 -36.61
CA LEU A 123 7.26 23.59 -36.70
C LEU A 123 7.37 22.12 -36.30
N ALA A 124 8.39 21.41 -36.79
CA ALA A 124 8.63 20.02 -36.40
C ALA A 124 8.85 19.87 -34.88
N ASP A 125 9.60 20.79 -34.29
CA ASP A 125 9.82 20.84 -32.85
C ASP A 125 8.55 21.16 -32.05
N TYR A 126 7.68 22.03 -32.55
CA TYR A 126 6.40 22.34 -31.90
C TYR A 126 5.40 21.18 -31.98
N ILE A 127 5.36 20.45 -33.10
CA ILE A 127 4.54 19.24 -33.21
C ILE A 127 5.02 18.20 -32.17
N MET A 128 6.33 18.02 -32.03
CA MET A 128 6.90 17.13 -31.01
C MET A 128 6.49 17.55 -29.59
N VAL A 129 6.57 18.84 -29.26
CA VAL A 129 6.16 19.36 -27.95
C VAL A 129 4.66 19.13 -27.72
N GLU A 130 3.82 19.42 -28.71
CA GLU A 130 2.37 19.21 -28.64
C GLU A 130 2.05 17.74 -28.37
N SER A 131 2.69 16.81 -29.09
CA SER A 131 2.49 15.37 -28.90
C SER A 131 2.94 14.89 -27.51
N MET A 132 4.05 15.40 -26.97
CA MET A 132 4.47 15.10 -25.59
C MET A 132 3.47 15.59 -24.54
N VAL A 133 2.94 16.81 -24.73
CA VAL A 133 1.92 17.39 -23.84
C VAL A 133 0.63 16.58 -23.94
N SER A 134 0.16 16.32 -25.15
CA SER A 134 -1.07 15.53 -25.43
C SER A 134 -0.99 14.14 -24.81
N LEU A 135 0.13 13.44 -25.01
CA LEU A 135 0.38 12.12 -24.43
C LEU A 135 0.31 12.14 -22.90
N THR A 136 0.94 13.13 -22.27
CA THR A 136 0.94 13.24 -20.79
C THR A 136 -0.46 13.51 -20.25
N LEU A 137 -1.20 14.43 -20.88
CA LEU A 137 -2.58 14.72 -20.49
C LEU A 137 -3.52 13.54 -20.70
N LYS A 138 -3.34 12.79 -21.80
CA LYS A 138 -4.07 11.57 -22.10
C LYS A 138 -3.80 10.50 -21.03
N ALA A 139 -2.54 10.24 -20.69
CA ALA A 139 -2.18 9.26 -19.67
C ALA A 139 -2.82 9.58 -18.30
N GLU A 140 -2.78 10.84 -17.86
CA GLU A 140 -3.41 11.29 -16.62
C GLU A 140 -4.94 11.18 -16.66
N ASN A 141 -5.55 11.50 -17.80
CA ASN A 141 -7.00 11.36 -17.98
C ASN A 141 -7.45 9.89 -18.01
N ASP A 142 -6.68 9.03 -18.67
CA ASP A 142 -6.92 7.58 -18.69
C ASP A 142 -6.78 6.99 -17.29
N PHE A 143 -5.80 7.45 -16.51
CA PHE A 143 -5.68 7.09 -15.09
C PHE A 143 -6.90 7.51 -14.27
N LEU A 144 -7.34 8.75 -14.42
CA LEU A 144 -8.57 9.21 -13.76
C LEU A 144 -9.78 8.36 -14.18
N ALA A 145 -9.91 8.01 -15.46
CA ALA A 145 -10.99 7.16 -15.93
C ALA A 145 -10.99 5.79 -15.23
N VAL A 146 -9.83 5.15 -15.11
CA VAL A 146 -9.67 3.88 -14.38
C VAL A 146 -10.06 4.03 -12.90
N LEU A 147 -9.69 5.13 -12.24
CA LEU A 147 -10.06 5.36 -10.83
C LEU A 147 -11.57 5.60 -10.62
N LEU A 148 -12.26 6.11 -11.65
CA LEU A 148 -13.70 6.35 -11.64
C LEU A 148 -14.53 5.11 -12.00
N GLU A 149 -13.94 4.09 -12.62
CA GLU A 149 -14.63 2.83 -12.90
C GLU A 149 -14.90 2.03 -11.62
N ASP A 150 -16.06 2.25 -11.01
CA ASP A 150 -16.52 1.53 -9.80
C ASP A 150 -16.66 0.00 -10.00
N GLN A 151 -16.70 -0.48 -11.25
CA GLN A 151 -16.78 -1.91 -11.59
C GLN A 151 -15.41 -2.60 -11.59
N ASN A 152 -14.32 -1.86 -11.68
CA ASN A 152 -12.97 -2.41 -11.80
C ASN A 152 -12.36 -2.68 -10.42
N ARG A 153 -13.05 -3.51 -9.61
CA ARG A 153 -12.65 -3.91 -8.24
C ARG A 153 -11.25 -4.55 -8.14
N LYS A 154 -10.58 -4.74 -9.27
CA LYS A 154 -9.27 -5.36 -9.38
C LYS A 154 -8.15 -4.34 -9.47
N SER A 155 -8.33 -3.08 -9.87
CA SER A 155 -7.24 -2.10 -9.88
C SER A 155 -7.46 -1.06 -8.78
N GLY A 156 -6.69 -1.18 -7.70
CA GLY A 156 -6.79 -0.29 -6.56
C GLY A 156 -5.56 -0.41 -5.65
N PHE A 157 -5.54 0.39 -4.59
CA PHE A 157 -4.46 0.43 -3.62
C PHE A 157 -4.80 -0.40 -2.40
N GLU A 158 -3.85 -1.24 -1.97
CA GLU A 158 -3.96 -1.95 -0.70
C GLU A 158 -3.62 -1.02 0.47
N THR A 159 -4.47 -1.03 1.50
CA THR A 159 -4.19 -0.38 2.78
C THR A 159 -4.49 -1.32 3.92
N THR A 160 -3.65 -1.31 4.94
CA THR A 160 -3.90 -2.02 6.21
C THR A 160 -4.48 -1.05 7.23
N VAL A 161 -5.18 -1.59 8.22
CA VAL A 161 -5.61 -0.84 9.40
C VAL A 161 -4.81 -1.30 10.60
N GLN A 162 -4.37 -0.35 11.41
CA GLN A 162 -3.61 -0.62 12.64
C GLN A 162 -4.21 0.17 13.80
N PHE A 163 -4.18 -0.41 14.99
CA PHE A 163 -4.46 0.30 16.22
C PHE A 163 -3.19 0.93 16.78
N ASN A 164 -3.35 2.15 17.28
CA ASN A 164 -2.34 2.87 18.03
C ASN A 164 -2.98 3.47 19.28
N GLU A 165 -2.17 4.10 20.13
CA GLU A 165 -2.65 4.70 21.38
C GLU A 165 -3.73 5.77 21.13
N GLU A 166 -3.56 6.58 20.09
CA GLU A 166 -4.44 7.70 19.76
C GLU A 166 -5.73 7.27 19.04
N GLY A 167 -5.76 6.09 18.41
CA GLY A 167 -6.84 5.75 17.49
C GLY A 167 -6.61 4.53 16.60
N THR A 168 -7.17 4.63 15.41
CA THR A 168 -7.09 3.64 14.36
C THR A 168 -6.64 4.34 13.10
N THR A 169 -5.54 3.90 12.53
CA THR A 169 -4.90 4.56 11.39
C THR A 169 -4.76 3.62 10.21
N PHE A 170 -4.84 4.19 9.01
CA PHE A 170 -4.53 3.48 7.78
C PHE A 170 -3.02 3.51 7.52
N SER A 171 -2.48 2.41 7.01
CA SER A 171 -1.11 2.32 6.53
C SER A 171 -1.10 1.60 5.18
N PRO A 172 -0.77 2.29 4.06
CA PRO A 172 -0.47 3.72 3.93
C PRO A 172 -1.65 4.66 4.21
N THR A 173 -1.37 5.92 4.59
CA THR A 173 -2.39 6.96 4.82
C THR A 173 -2.92 7.55 3.51
N CYS A 174 -4.00 8.33 3.58
CA CYS A 174 -4.50 9.10 2.43
C CYS A 174 -3.44 10.03 1.85
N ALA A 175 -2.66 10.69 2.71
CA ALA A 175 -1.57 11.57 2.30
C ALA A 175 -0.46 10.79 1.58
N ASP A 176 -0.13 9.58 2.04
CA ASP A 176 0.88 8.73 1.41
C ASP A 176 0.47 8.29 0.00
N ILE A 177 -0.80 7.90 -0.19
CA ILE A 177 -1.32 7.52 -1.52
C ILE A 177 -1.35 8.73 -2.46
N LYS A 178 -1.77 9.91 -1.98
CA LYS A 178 -1.72 11.15 -2.77
C LYS A 178 -0.29 11.52 -3.16
N ALA A 179 0.65 11.44 -2.22
CA ALA A 179 2.06 11.70 -2.47
C ALA A 179 2.66 10.71 -3.49
N MET A 180 2.30 9.43 -3.40
CA MET A 180 2.70 8.41 -4.37
C MET A 180 2.19 8.75 -5.78
N ILE A 181 0.91 9.10 -5.91
CA ILE A 181 0.31 9.49 -7.20
C ILE A 181 0.98 10.76 -7.74
N ALA A 182 1.20 11.78 -6.90
CA ALA A 182 1.91 13.00 -7.29
C ALA A 182 3.34 12.69 -7.79
N GLY A 183 4.05 11.80 -7.10
CA GLY A 183 5.37 11.32 -7.52
C GLY A 183 5.34 10.58 -8.86
N MET A 184 4.29 9.78 -9.11
CA MET A 184 4.06 9.14 -10.41
C MET A 184 3.87 10.18 -11.51
N THR A 185 2.97 11.15 -11.30
CA THR A 185 2.69 12.24 -12.24
C THR A 185 3.95 13.07 -12.53
N ASP A 186 4.72 13.43 -11.50
CA ASP A 186 5.99 14.16 -11.67
C ASP A 186 7.01 13.33 -12.46
N GLY A 187 7.05 12.02 -12.25
CA GLY A 187 7.85 11.09 -13.05
C GLY A 187 7.47 11.10 -14.52
N ILE A 188 6.18 11.03 -14.84
CA ILE A 188 5.65 11.08 -16.21
C ILE A 188 6.06 12.39 -16.90
N ILE A 189 5.84 13.53 -16.22
CA ILE A 189 6.19 14.87 -16.75
C ILE A 189 7.71 14.97 -16.99
N THR A 190 8.51 14.43 -16.07
CA THR A 190 9.97 14.44 -16.20
C THR A 190 10.43 13.63 -17.40
N THR A 191 9.86 12.44 -17.61
CA THR A 191 10.15 11.58 -18.78
C THR A 191 9.78 12.26 -20.09
N ALA A 192 8.61 12.90 -20.18
CA ALA A 192 8.20 13.66 -21.37
C ALA A 192 9.10 14.89 -21.62
N ASN A 193 9.58 15.54 -20.56
CA ASN A 193 10.44 16.72 -20.66
C ASN A 193 11.90 16.38 -21.01
N SER A 194 12.39 15.18 -20.67
CA SER A 194 13.77 14.76 -20.94
C SER A 194 14.03 14.38 -22.40
N VAL A 195 12.97 14.26 -23.22
CA VAL A 195 13.08 13.84 -24.62
C VAL A 195 13.91 14.83 -25.43
N GLN A 196 14.87 14.32 -26.22
CA GLN A 196 15.76 15.15 -27.01
C GLN A 196 15.02 15.92 -28.13
N ARG A 197 15.02 17.25 -28.01
CA ARG A 197 14.31 18.16 -28.91
C ARG A 197 15.00 18.30 -30.27
N VAL A 198 14.19 18.33 -31.33
CA VAL A 198 14.62 18.59 -32.72
C VAL A 198 15.34 19.94 -32.81
N LEU A 199 14.84 20.97 -32.11
CA LEU A 199 15.45 22.30 -32.10
C LEU A 199 16.91 22.31 -31.64
N PHE A 200 17.32 21.38 -30.78
CA PHE A 200 18.66 21.31 -30.20
C PHE A 200 19.56 20.28 -30.90
N TYR A 201 19.06 19.62 -31.94
CA TYR A 201 19.82 18.63 -32.69
C TYR A 201 20.94 19.30 -33.49
N ARG A 202 22.20 18.98 -33.14
CA ARG A 202 23.39 19.68 -33.65
C ARG A 202 23.50 19.68 -35.18
N PRO A 203 23.23 18.57 -35.90
CA PRO A 203 23.33 18.54 -37.35
C PRO A 203 22.38 19.51 -38.07
N LEU A 204 21.29 19.97 -37.44
CA LEU A 204 20.37 20.90 -38.09
C LEU A 204 20.85 22.36 -38.08
N ARG A 205 21.91 22.67 -37.33
CA ARG A 205 22.42 24.05 -37.21
C ARG A 205 22.96 24.60 -38.53
N GLU A 206 23.45 23.75 -39.42
CA GLU A 206 23.95 24.17 -40.73
C GLU A 206 22.83 24.73 -41.64
N PHE A 207 21.60 24.25 -41.45
CA PHE A 207 20.44 24.69 -42.22
C PHE A 207 19.73 25.91 -41.60
N ALA A 208 19.95 26.17 -40.32
CA ALA A 208 19.31 27.27 -39.59
C ALA A 208 20.23 27.87 -38.50
N PRO A 209 21.29 28.61 -38.89
CA PRO A 209 22.26 29.18 -37.94
C PRO A 209 21.68 30.28 -37.05
N THR A 210 20.59 30.92 -37.48
CA THR A 210 19.88 32.00 -36.75
C THR A 210 18.81 31.48 -35.80
N LEU A 211 18.59 30.16 -35.73
CA LEU A 211 17.62 29.57 -34.83
C LEU A 211 18.14 29.68 -33.39
N GLY A 212 17.45 30.51 -32.58
CA GLY A 212 17.75 30.65 -31.16
C GLY A 212 17.59 29.34 -30.38
N ARG A 213 18.18 29.28 -29.18
CA ARG A 213 18.09 28.14 -28.25
C ARG A 213 16.86 28.18 -27.34
N GLU A 214 15.97 29.14 -27.54
CA GLU A 214 14.78 29.31 -26.72
C GLU A 214 13.59 28.65 -27.40
N GLY A 215 12.80 27.92 -26.62
CA GLY A 215 11.62 27.22 -27.08
C GLY A 215 10.70 26.89 -25.91
N PRO A 216 9.45 26.48 -26.21
CA PRO A 216 8.50 26.08 -25.19
C PRO A 216 9.02 24.91 -24.37
N VAL A 217 8.80 24.93 -23.06
CA VAL A 217 9.19 23.86 -22.13
C VAL A 217 7.97 22.99 -21.85
N VAL A 218 8.08 21.69 -22.16
CA VAL A 218 6.98 20.71 -22.06
C VAL A 218 6.38 20.71 -20.65
N GLN A 219 7.23 20.60 -19.63
CA GLN A 219 6.81 20.61 -18.23
C GLN A 219 6.03 21.89 -17.84
N ALA A 220 6.45 23.05 -18.32
CA ALA A 220 5.79 24.31 -18.01
C ALA A 220 4.39 24.38 -18.64
N ILE A 221 4.24 23.90 -19.88
CA ILE A 221 2.94 23.84 -20.56
C ILE A 221 1.98 22.91 -19.81
N ILE A 222 2.43 21.71 -19.43
CA ILE A 222 1.59 20.76 -18.69
C ILE A 222 1.14 21.35 -17.35
N ARG A 223 2.06 21.89 -16.55
CA ARG A 223 1.73 22.40 -15.20
C ARG A 223 0.87 23.67 -15.22
N THR A 224 0.92 24.45 -16.28
CA THR A 224 0.07 25.64 -16.44
C THR A 224 -1.29 25.31 -17.04
N SER A 225 -1.45 24.15 -17.67
CA SER A 225 -2.72 23.69 -18.27
C SER A 225 -3.85 23.62 -17.24
N GLY A 226 -5.01 24.18 -17.60
CA GLY A 226 -6.23 24.09 -16.81
C GLY A 226 -6.75 22.65 -16.71
N ASP A 227 -6.65 21.88 -17.80
CA ASP A 227 -7.08 20.49 -17.82
C ASP A 227 -6.26 19.62 -16.89
N PHE A 228 -4.93 19.79 -16.89
CA PHE A 228 -4.04 19.07 -15.98
C PHE A 228 -4.40 19.33 -14.52
N LYS A 229 -4.55 20.61 -14.13
CA LYS A 229 -4.93 20.99 -12.77
C LYS A 229 -6.29 20.41 -12.38
N ARG A 230 -7.25 20.41 -13.30
CA ARG A 230 -8.59 19.83 -13.09
C ARG A 230 -8.50 18.31 -12.89
N ILE A 231 -7.76 17.59 -13.73
CA ILE A 231 -7.59 16.13 -13.62
C ILE A 231 -6.95 15.78 -12.27
N GLN A 232 -5.86 16.44 -11.90
CA GLN A 232 -5.17 16.23 -10.62
C GLN A 232 -6.11 16.47 -9.42
N SER A 233 -6.89 17.56 -9.45
CA SER A 233 -7.89 17.82 -8.40
C SER A 233 -8.97 16.73 -8.32
N LEU A 234 -9.40 16.15 -9.44
CA LEU A 234 -10.40 15.09 -9.46
C LEU A 234 -9.83 13.77 -8.93
N ILE A 235 -8.57 13.46 -9.25
CA ILE A 235 -7.85 12.30 -8.70
C ILE A 235 -7.76 12.44 -7.17
N ASP A 236 -7.32 13.59 -6.66
CA ASP A 236 -7.21 13.85 -5.22
C ASP A 236 -8.55 13.71 -4.48
N GLN A 237 -9.63 14.24 -5.07
CA GLN A 237 -10.98 14.11 -4.52
C GLN A 237 -11.45 12.66 -4.50
N ARG A 238 -11.11 11.86 -5.52
CA ARG A 238 -11.46 10.45 -5.59
C ARG A 238 -10.73 9.61 -4.53
N VAL A 239 -9.45 9.89 -4.30
CA VAL A 239 -8.68 9.27 -3.22
C VAL A 239 -9.31 9.63 -1.86
N GLU A 240 -9.55 10.92 -1.62
CA GLU A 240 -10.14 11.40 -0.37
C GLU A 240 -11.51 10.77 -0.10
N SER A 241 -12.40 10.77 -1.10
CA SER A 241 -13.73 10.15 -0.98
C SER A 241 -13.66 8.66 -0.66
N SER A 242 -12.65 7.96 -1.18
CA SER A 242 -12.46 6.52 -0.90
C SER A 242 -12.05 6.29 0.54
N PHE A 243 -11.15 7.10 1.10
CA PHE A 243 -10.77 7.04 2.52
C PHE A 243 -11.93 7.45 3.43
N GLN A 244 -12.70 8.48 3.08
CA GLN A 244 -13.90 8.88 3.83
C GLN A 244 -14.93 7.74 3.91
N LYS A 245 -15.14 7.00 2.81
CA LYS A 245 -15.99 5.81 2.81
C LYS A 245 -15.38 4.68 3.66
N ALA A 246 -14.06 4.49 3.59
CA ALA A 246 -13.35 3.49 4.37
C ALA A 246 -13.38 3.77 5.89
N ASN A 247 -13.60 5.02 6.31
CA ASN A 247 -13.80 5.35 7.73
C ASN A 247 -14.99 4.60 8.37
N SER A 248 -15.97 4.17 7.59
CA SER A 248 -17.05 3.30 8.10
C SER A 248 -16.53 1.94 8.60
N ILE A 249 -15.49 1.40 7.95
CA ILE A 249 -14.79 0.18 8.39
C ILE A 249 -14.08 0.45 9.71
N VAL A 250 -13.36 1.57 9.81
CA VAL A 250 -12.69 1.99 11.04
C VAL A 250 -13.68 2.15 12.20
N ALA A 251 -14.85 2.72 11.95
CA ALA A 251 -15.89 2.86 12.95
C ALA A 251 -16.37 1.50 13.49
N ALA A 252 -16.49 0.49 12.61
CA ALA A 252 -16.85 -0.87 13.02
C ALA A 252 -15.74 -1.53 13.88
N LEU A 253 -14.46 -1.20 13.63
CA LEU A 253 -13.34 -1.72 14.41
C LEU A 253 -13.30 -1.18 15.86
N ALA A 254 -14.04 -0.11 16.17
CA ALA A 254 -14.14 0.39 17.54
C ALA A 254 -14.67 -0.69 18.51
N GLU A 255 -15.49 -1.62 18.02
CA GLU A 255 -16.05 -2.72 18.83
C GLU A 255 -14.97 -3.67 19.38
N ILE A 256 -13.87 -3.86 18.65
CA ILE A 256 -12.79 -4.77 19.05
C ILE A 256 -11.60 -4.03 19.68
N ARG A 257 -11.68 -2.70 19.83
CA ARG A 257 -10.63 -1.91 20.48
C ARG A 257 -10.34 -2.34 21.93
N PRO A 258 -11.33 -2.79 22.74
CA PRO A 258 -11.04 -3.32 24.06
C PRO A 258 -10.07 -4.50 24.08
N ILE A 259 -9.98 -5.29 22.99
CA ILE A 259 -9.01 -6.39 22.87
C ILE A 259 -7.58 -5.84 22.80
N TYR A 260 -7.38 -4.77 22.04
CA TYR A 260 -6.09 -4.10 21.93
C TYR A 260 -5.64 -3.51 23.27
N GLU A 261 -6.55 -2.80 23.93
CA GLU A 261 -6.30 -2.18 25.24
C GLU A 261 -5.98 -3.26 26.29
N PHE A 262 -6.74 -4.36 26.30
CA PHE A 262 -6.44 -5.51 27.14
C PHE A 262 -5.04 -6.06 26.88
N ASN A 263 -4.68 -6.33 25.62
CA ASN A 263 -3.37 -6.91 25.32
C ASN A 263 -2.19 -5.99 25.66
N ARG A 264 -2.40 -4.67 25.61
CA ARG A 264 -1.38 -3.69 25.97
C ARG A 264 -1.23 -3.54 27.48
N ASP A 265 -2.35 -3.50 28.19
CA ASP A 265 -2.41 -3.11 29.60
C ASP A 265 -2.48 -4.30 30.56
N PHE A 266 -2.63 -5.53 30.05
CA PHE A 266 -2.73 -6.73 30.88
C PHE A 266 -1.43 -6.99 31.65
N ASP A 267 -1.53 -6.89 32.97
CA ASP A 267 -0.47 -7.20 33.92
C ASP A 267 -0.85 -8.43 34.73
N ILE A 268 -0.10 -9.51 34.52
CA ILE A 268 -0.32 -10.80 35.18
C ILE A 268 -0.12 -10.73 36.70
N ASP A 269 0.81 -9.90 37.18
CA ASP A 269 1.10 -9.77 38.61
C ASP A 269 -0.02 -8.99 39.32
N ALA A 270 -0.50 -7.92 38.69
CA ALA A 270 -1.67 -7.19 39.17
C ALA A 270 -2.92 -8.09 39.22
N PHE A 271 -3.11 -8.90 38.18
CA PHE A 271 -4.21 -9.87 38.13
C PHE A 271 -4.06 -10.96 39.21
N LYS A 272 -2.85 -11.48 39.45
CA LYS A 272 -2.55 -12.42 40.56
C LYS A 272 -2.90 -11.80 41.91
N ALA A 273 -2.53 -10.54 42.15
CA ALA A 273 -2.89 -9.84 43.39
C ALA A 273 -4.42 -9.69 43.55
N GLN A 274 -5.14 -9.38 42.47
CA GLN A 274 -6.60 -9.33 42.46
C GLN A 274 -7.22 -10.68 42.83
N LEU A 275 -6.72 -11.78 42.25
CA LEU A 275 -7.20 -13.12 42.57
C LEU A 275 -6.95 -13.49 44.04
N MET A 276 -5.76 -13.21 44.56
CA MET A 276 -5.46 -13.48 45.97
C MET A 276 -6.35 -12.68 46.93
N GLY A 277 -6.71 -11.43 46.57
CA GLY A 277 -7.61 -10.58 47.35
C GLY A 277 -9.11 -10.89 47.18
N ALA A 278 -9.51 -11.69 46.19
CA ALA A 278 -10.92 -11.92 45.85
C ALA A 278 -11.67 -12.81 46.87
N GLY A 279 -10.95 -13.51 47.75
CA GLY A 279 -11.53 -14.38 48.78
C GLY A 279 -12.52 -15.39 48.16
N PRO A 280 -13.80 -15.43 48.62
CA PRO A 280 -14.79 -16.38 48.10
C PRO A 280 -15.26 -16.08 46.67
N ASN A 281 -15.03 -14.87 46.14
CA ASN A 281 -15.44 -14.47 44.79
C ASN A 281 -14.43 -14.85 43.70
N LEU A 282 -13.32 -15.49 44.07
CA LEU A 282 -12.19 -15.79 43.17
C LEU A 282 -12.64 -16.50 41.88
N ASN A 283 -13.48 -17.53 41.99
CA ASN A 283 -13.99 -18.26 40.82
C ASN A 283 -14.78 -17.37 39.86
N ASN A 284 -15.57 -16.42 40.38
CA ASN A 284 -16.36 -15.52 39.55
C ASN A 284 -15.46 -14.54 38.79
N VAL A 285 -14.40 -14.04 39.44
CA VAL A 285 -13.43 -13.14 38.80
C VAL A 285 -12.72 -13.86 37.65
N VAL A 286 -12.23 -15.08 37.90
CA VAL A 286 -11.52 -15.88 36.88
C VAL A 286 -12.46 -16.22 35.72
N ARG A 287 -13.65 -16.75 36.01
CA ARG A 287 -14.61 -17.18 34.98
C ARG A 287 -15.07 -15.99 34.13
N SER A 288 -15.34 -14.84 34.75
CA SER A 288 -15.67 -13.61 34.02
C SER A 288 -14.57 -13.17 33.06
N GLN A 289 -13.30 -13.27 33.47
CA GLN A 289 -12.17 -12.88 32.61
C GLN A 289 -11.97 -13.88 31.46
N MET A 290 -12.06 -15.18 31.74
CA MET A 290 -11.93 -16.23 30.74
C MET A 290 -13.08 -16.18 29.71
N ASP A 291 -14.32 -16.02 30.16
CA ASP A 291 -15.50 -15.92 29.28
C ASP A 291 -15.39 -14.72 28.34
N GLN A 292 -14.87 -13.59 28.83
CA GLN A 292 -14.64 -12.41 28.02
C GLN A 292 -13.61 -12.68 26.91
N ILE A 293 -12.50 -13.34 27.25
CA ILE A 293 -11.46 -13.69 26.27
C ILE A 293 -11.97 -14.72 25.26
N ASP A 294 -12.68 -15.75 25.70
CA ASP A 294 -13.29 -16.75 24.82
C ASP A 294 -14.32 -16.10 23.88
N GLN A 295 -15.10 -15.13 24.36
CA GLN A 295 -16.03 -14.36 23.53
C GLN A 295 -15.30 -13.55 22.45
N TRP A 296 -14.15 -12.96 22.77
CA TRP A 296 -13.32 -12.24 21.80
C TRP A 296 -12.72 -13.16 20.74
N LEU A 297 -12.20 -14.32 21.15
CA LEU A 297 -11.58 -15.32 20.27
C LEU A 297 -12.59 -16.14 19.47
N ALA A 298 -13.86 -16.16 19.90
CA ALA A 298 -14.93 -16.84 19.19
C ALA A 298 -15.15 -16.26 17.78
N PRO A 299 -15.67 -17.05 16.82
CA PRO A 299 -16.00 -16.56 15.49
C PRO A 299 -17.00 -15.39 15.46
N SER A 300 -17.82 -15.26 16.51
CA SER A 300 -18.77 -14.16 16.69
C SER A 300 -18.14 -12.86 17.21
N GLY A 301 -16.88 -12.90 17.67
CA GLY A 301 -16.10 -11.77 18.15
C GLY A 301 -15.22 -11.20 17.03
N LEU A 302 -13.90 -11.47 17.11
CA LEU A 302 -12.90 -10.89 16.21
C LEU A 302 -13.20 -11.14 14.72
N ASP A 303 -13.63 -12.35 14.37
CA ASP A 303 -13.88 -12.77 12.98
C ASP A 303 -15.13 -12.12 12.38
N ARG A 304 -16.10 -11.76 13.22
CA ARG A 304 -17.32 -11.08 12.79
C ARG A 304 -17.02 -9.64 12.34
N VAL A 305 -16.14 -8.97 13.07
CA VAL A 305 -15.82 -7.55 12.87
C VAL A 305 -14.67 -7.38 11.87
N VAL A 306 -13.61 -8.17 12.00
CA VAL A 306 -12.43 -8.09 11.12
C VAL A 306 -12.58 -9.01 9.93
N ARG A 307 -13.09 -8.46 8.83
CA ARG A 307 -13.08 -9.16 7.54
C ARG A 307 -11.67 -9.17 6.96
N GLY A 308 -11.34 -10.24 6.25
CA GLY A 308 -10.03 -10.41 5.61
C GLY A 308 -9.69 -9.26 4.67
N HIS A 309 -10.49 -9.07 3.62
CA HIS A 309 -10.29 -8.01 2.62
C HIS A 309 -11.64 -7.30 2.38
N GLN A 310 -11.64 -5.98 2.32
CA GLN A 310 -12.82 -5.17 1.99
C GLN A 310 -12.48 -4.09 0.97
N THR A 311 -13.12 -4.13 -0.20
CA THR A 311 -12.89 -3.13 -1.24
C THR A 311 -13.89 -1.98 -1.12
N VAL A 312 -13.37 -0.75 -1.02
CA VAL A 312 -14.14 0.49 -0.92
C VAL A 312 -13.55 1.53 -1.86
N GLY A 313 -14.29 1.88 -2.91
CA GLY A 313 -13.78 2.78 -3.95
C GLY A 313 -12.51 2.20 -4.57
N ILE A 314 -11.42 2.99 -4.53
CA ILE A 314 -10.11 2.58 -5.06
C ILE A 314 -9.25 1.82 -4.03
N LEU A 315 -9.75 1.60 -2.81
CA LEU A 315 -8.98 1.00 -1.71
C LEU A 315 -9.41 -0.44 -1.49
N THR A 316 -8.45 -1.31 -1.22
CA THR A 316 -8.67 -2.61 -0.59
C THR A 316 -8.12 -2.55 0.82
N VAL A 317 -9.02 -2.58 1.80
CA VAL A 317 -8.69 -2.54 3.22
C VAL A 317 -8.42 -3.97 3.71
N GLU A 318 -7.20 -4.20 4.15
CA GLU A 318 -6.72 -5.47 4.66
C GLU A 318 -6.83 -5.54 6.19
N GLY A 319 -7.63 -6.48 6.66
CA GLY A 319 -7.88 -6.70 8.09
C GLY A 319 -7.11 -7.87 8.71
N ARG A 320 -6.55 -8.79 7.91
CA ARG A 320 -5.92 -10.01 8.47
C ARG A 320 -4.75 -9.69 9.40
N HIS A 321 -3.94 -8.71 9.04
CA HIS A 321 -2.81 -8.31 9.88
C HIS A 321 -3.26 -7.79 11.25
N LEU A 322 -4.31 -6.96 11.29
CA LEU A 322 -4.90 -6.49 12.55
C LEU A 322 -5.46 -7.67 13.36
N LYS A 323 -6.15 -8.61 12.70
CA LYS A 323 -6.67 -9.82 13.34
C LYS A 323 -5.55 -10.64 13.98
N GLU A 324 -4.47 -10.90 13.27
CA GLU A 324 -3.32 -11.67 13.77
C GLU A 324 -2.63 -10.95 14.94
N MET A 325 -2.44 -9.63 14.82
CA MET A 325 -1.89 -8.77 15.87
C MET A 325 -2.70 -8.79 17.17
N LEU A 326 -4.03 -8.94 17.09
CA LEU A 326 -4.89 -9.01 18.28
C LEU A 326 -5.02 -10.43 18.80
N LYS A 327 -5.15 -11.40 17.90
CA LYS A 327 -5.42 -12.79 18.28
C LYS A 327 -4.26 -13.42 19.06
N GLY A 328 -3.03 -13.28 18.56
CA GLY A 328 -1.86 -13.93 19.17
C GLY A 328 -1.66 -13.53 20.65
N PRO A 329 -1.49 -12.24 20.97
CA PRO A 329 -1.33 -11.80 22.35
C PRO A 329 -2.53 -12.13 23.26
N THR A 330 -3.75 -12.14 22.71
CA THR A 330 -4.94 -12.55 23.48
C THR A 330 -4.88 -14.02 23.88
N GLU A 331 -4.45 -14.90 22.97
CA GLU A 331 -4.24 -16.33 23.25
C GLU A 331 -3.11 -16.55 24.26
N GLU A 332 -2.00 -15.80 24.14
CA GLU A 332 -0.90 -15.83 25.11
C GLU A 332 -1.36 -15.39 26.51
N ASN A 333 -2.13 -14.31 26.61
CA ASN A 333 -2.70 -13.84 27.87
C ASN A 333 -3.67 -14.86 28.48
N LEU A 334 -4.49 -15.52 27.66
CA LEU A 334 -5.37 -16.60 28.11
C LEU A 334 -4.57 -17.76 28.74
N ASP A 335 -3.47 -18.15 28.10
CA ASP A 335 -2.62 -19.23 28.59
C ASP A 335 -1.89 -18.85 29.89
N LEU A 336 -1.49 -17.59 30.06
CA LEU A 336 -0.96 -17.07 31.33
C LEU A 336 -2.01 -17.15 32.45
N ILE A 337 -3.26 -16.76 32.18
CA ILE A 337 -4.36 -16.85 33.16
C ILE A 337 -4.62 -18.32 33.52
N LYS A 338 -4.64 -19.23 32.55
CA LYS A 338 -4.80 -20.68 32.79
C LYS A 338 -3.68 -21.23 33.67
N GLY A 339 -2.44 -20.82 33.39
CA GLY A 339 -1.26 -21.19 34.19
C GLY A 339 -1.37 -20.71 35.63
N LEU A 340 -1.78 -19.46 35.83
CA LEU A 340 -1.98 -18.86 37.14
C LEU A 340 -3.11 -19.53 37.92
N LEU A 341 -4.25 -19.80 37.27
CA LEU A 341 -5.37 -20.49 37.88
C LEU A 341 -4.96 -21.87 38.40
N ARG A 342 -4.15 -22.60 37.62
CA ARG A 342 -3.61 -23.92 38.02
C ARG A 342 -2.70 -23.79 39.23
N GLU A 343 -1.80 -22.80 39.27
CA GLU A 343 -0.92 -22.55 40.42
C GLU A 343 -1.74 -22.26 41.69
N ILE A 344 -2.77 -21.42 41.59
CA ILE A 344 -3.66 -21.07 42.71
C ILE A 344 -4.45 -22.30 43.18
N ALA A 345 -5.04 -23.06 42.26
CA ALA A 345 -5.83 -24.26 42.58
C ALA A 345 -4.97 -25.29 43.32
N ARG A 346 -3.76 -25.56 42.81
CA ARG A 346 -2.79 -26.46 43.44
C ARG A 346 -2.39 -25.99 44.83
N THR A 347 -2.07 -24.71 44.98
CA THR A 347 -1.63 -24.14 46.27
C THR A 347 -2.74 -24.24 47.30
N ARG A 348 -3.97 -23.82 46.96
CA ARG A 348 -5.13 -23.90 47.87
C ARG A 348 -5.51 -25.33 48.21
N CYS A 349 -5.43 -26.26 47.25
CA CYS A 349 -5.68 -27.68 47.51
C CYS A 349 -4.70 -28.24 48.54
N ARG A 350 -3.41 -27.95 48.37
CA ARG A 350 -2.36 -28.38 49.31
C ARG A 350 -2.55 -27.76 50.70
N ASP A 351 -2.88 -26.48 50.76
CA ASP A 351 -3.07 -25.78 52.03
C ASP A 351 -4.31 -26.33 52.76
N GLN A 352 -5.40 -26.59 52.02
CA GLN A 352 -6.62 -27.18 52.58
C GLN A 352 -6.42 -28.64 53.02
N LEU A 353 -5.68 -29.44 52.25
CA LEU A 353 -5.29 -30.81 52.64
C LEU A 353 -4.50 -30.81 53.96
N ASN A 354 -3.51 -29.92 54.08
CA ASN A 354 -2.74 -29.78 55.31
C ASN A 354 -3.60 -29.31 56.48
N ASN A 355 -4.57 -28.42 56.24
CA ASN A 355 -5.50 -27.96 57.25
C ASN A 355 -6.39 -29.10 57.77
N TYR A 356 -6.94 -29.95 56.89
CA TYR A 356 -7.68 -31.16 57.32
C TYR A 356 -6.80 -32.09 58.15
N ARG A 357 -5.58 -32.39 57.70
CA ARG A 357 -4.65 -33.27 58.44
C ARG A 357 -4.31 -32.74 59.83
N GLU A 358 -4.01 -31.45 59.96
CA GLU A 358 -3.72 -30.82 61.25
C GLU A 358 -4.94 -30.89 62.19
N LYS A 359 -6.14 -30.64 61.68
CA LYS A 359 -7.38 -30.71 62.48
C LYS A 359 -7.70 -32.15 62.89
N ILE A 360 -7.55 -33.13 62.00
CA ILE A 360 -7.71 -34.56 62.31
C ILE A 360 -6.73 -35.01 63.39
N GLU A 361 -5.47 -34.55 63.34
CA GLU A 361 -4.47 -34.86 64.36
C GLU A 361 -4.87 -34.28 65.74
N LYS A 362 -5.34 -33.03 65.77
CA LYS A 362 -5.85 -32.40 67.00
C LYS A 362 -7.07 -33.14 67.57
N LEU A 363 -7.97 -33.63 66.73
CA LEU A 363 -9.13 -34.45 67.11
C LEU A 363 -8.71 -35.83 67.65
N ALA A 364 -7.62 -36.42 67.15
CA ALA A 364 -7.11 -37.71 67.61
C ALA A 364 -6.35 -37.65 68.95
N ALA A 365 -5.90 -36.48 69.37
CA ALA A 365 -5.05 -36.34 70.56
C ALA A 365 -5.81 -36.70 71.85
N ALA A 366 -5.33 -37.70 72.59
CA ALA A 366 -5.88 -38.10 73.87
C ALA A 366 -5.22 -37.31 75.02
N PRO A 367 -5.94 -36.45 75.76
CA PRO A 367 -5.35 -35.64 76.83
C PRO A 367 -4.96 -36.48 78.06
N GLU A 368 -3.70 -36.39 78.48
CA GLU A 368 -3.15 -37.20 79.59
C GLU A 368 -3.48 -36.68 80.99
N ASN A 369 -3.88 -35.41 81.12
CA ASN A 369 -4.20 -34.79 82.41
C ASN A 369 -5.34 -33.77 82.30
N LEU A 370 -5.94 -33.40 83.44
CA LEU A 370 -7.09 -32.48 83.51
C LEU A 370 -6.86 -31.12 82.84
N LYS A 371 -5.63 -30.58 82.92
CA LYS A 371 -5.29 -29.31 82.26
C LYS A 371 -5.24 -29.47 80.73
N ALA A 372 -4.67 -30.57 80.24
CA ALA A 372 -4.66 -30.93 78.82
C ALA A 372 -6.08 -31.21 78.32
N PHE A 373 -6.95 -31.82 79.13
CA PHE A 373 -8.35 -32.07 78.78
C PHE A 373 -9.13 -30.75 78.61
N ALA A 374 -8.97 -29.80 79.54
CA ALA A 374 -9.61 -28.48 79.42
C ALA A 374 -9.13 -27.72 78.17
N GLY A 375 -7.84 -27.81 77.83
CA GLY A 375 -7.29 -27.25 76.59
C GLY A 375 -7.90 -27.92 75.35
N HIS A 376 -7.94 -29.26 75.34
CA HIS A 376 -8.52 -30.03 74.23
C HIS A 376 -10.01 -29.71 74.00
N VAL A 377 -10.82 -29.60 75.05
CA VAL A 377 -12.24 -29.18 74.91
C VAL A 377 -12.36 -27.74 74.39
N SER A 378 -11.45 -26.85 74.79
CA SER A 378 -11.42 -25.49 74.23
C SER A 378 -11.06 -25.48 72.75
N ASP A 379 -10.17 -26.35 72.30
CA ASP A 379 -9.77 -26.47 70.89
C ASP A 379 -10.87 -27.14 70.06
N LEU A 380 -11.56 -28.15 70.60
CA LEU A 380 -12.75 -28.74 69.98
C LEU A 380 -13.83 -27.69 69.69
N ASN A 381 -14.18 -26.87 70.67
CA ASN A 381 -15.17 -25.81 70.48
C ASN A 381 -14.76 -24.79 69.40
N LYS A 382 -13.46 -24.52 69.24
CA LYS A 382 -12.96 -23.67 68.15
C LYS A 382 -13.09 -24.37 66.80
N LEU A 383 -12.73 -25.65 66.72
CA LEU A 383 -12.83 -26.44 65.49
C LEU A 383 -14.28 -26.51 64.99
N THR A 384 -15.25 -26.73 65.88
CA THR A 384 -16.68 -26.67 65.54
C THR A 384 -17.10 -25.29 65.03
N GLY A 385 -16.53 -24.21 65.59
CA GLY A 385 -16.78 -22.85 65.12
C GLY A 385 -16.21 -22.54 63.72
N GLU A 386 -15.16 -23.23 63.31
CA GLU A 386 -14.46 -23.04 62.03
C GLU A 386 -14.91 -24.00 60.92
N GLU A 387 -15.70 -25.01 61.24
CA GLU A 387 -16.16 -26.07 60.32
C GLU A 387 -16.80 -25.49 59.06
N ARG A 388 -17.69 -24.51 59.22
CA ARG A 388 -18.36 -23.85 58.09
C ARG A 388 -17.39 -23.12 57.16
N ASP A 389 -16.29 -22.58 57.68
CA ASP A 389 -15.31 -21.88 56.84
C ASP A 389 -14.35 -22.88 56.16
N LEU A 390 -14.10 -24.03 56.80
CA LEU A 390 -13.38 -25.16 56.22
C LEU A 390 -14.14 -25.76 55.01
N GLU A 391 -15.43 -25.99 55.15
CA GLU A 391 -16.30 -26.46 54.05
C GLU A 391 -16.34 -25.47 52.88
N LYS A 392 -16.46 -24.17 53.17
CA LYS A 392 -16.44 -23.13 52.12
C LYS A 392 -15.15 -23.15 51.33
N GLU A 393 -13.99 -23.25 51.99
CA GLU A 393 -12.71 -23.27 51.30
C GLU A 393 -12.56 -24.55 50.45
N HIS A 394 -13.02 -25.70 50.94
CA HIS A 394 -13.10 -26.93 50.15
C HIS A 394 -13.94 -26.73 48.86
N LEU A 395 -15.14 -26.14 48.97
CA LEU A 395 -15.99 -25.83 47.81
C LEU A 395 -15.32 -24.86 46.83
N VAL A 396 -14.52 -23.92 47.33
CA VAL A 396 -13.73 -23.02 46.48
C VAL A 396 -12.70 -23.82 45.68
N VAL A 397 -11.95 -24.73 46.31
CA VAL A 397 -10.96 -25.59 45.64
C VAL A 397 -11.63 -26.46 44.56
N GLU A 398 -12.74 -27.15 44.89
CA GLU A 398 -13.51 -27.94 43.92
C GLU A 398 -13.96 -27.09 42.72
N SER A 399 -14.50 -25.90 42.98
CA SER A 399 -14.92 -25.00 41.92
C SER A 399 -13.75 -24.51 41.05
N LEU A 400 -12.52 -24.40 41.59
CA LEU A 400 -11.35 -24.04 40.80
C LEU A 400 -10.94 -25.14 39.82
N TYR A 401 -10.90 -26.39 40.28
CA TYR A 401 -10.62 -27.53 39.41
C TYR A 401 -11.74 -27.76 38.37
N ASN A 402 -13.00 -27.52 38.72
CA ASN A 402 -14.11 -27.52 37.76
C ASN A 402 -13.94 -26.41 36.70
N THR A 403 -13.45 -25.24 37.10
CA THR A 403 -13.18 -24.14 36.17
C THR A 403 -12.01 -24.49 35.24
N LEU A 404 -10.92 -25.07 35.77
CA LEU A 404 -9.81 -25.59 34.96
C LEU A 404 -10.28 -26.61 33.91
N ASN A 405 -11.14 -27.55 34.30
CA ASN A 405 -11.73 -28.52 33.37
C ASN A 405 -12.61 -27.86 32.32
N THR A 406 -13.42 -26.87 32.70
CA THR A 406 -14.31 -26.14 31.78
C THR A 406 -13.51 -25.49 30.64
N TYR A 407 -12.35 -24.91 30.95
CA TYR A 407 -11.45 -24.29 29.96
C TYR A 407 -10.38 -25.25 29.40
N ASN A 408 -10.59 -26.57 29.53
CA ASN A 408 -9.73 -27.64 29.02
C ASN A 408 -8.25 -27.50 29.44
N VAL A 409 -7.99 -27.02 30.66
CA VAL A 409 -6.63 -26.96 31.20
C VAL A 409 -6.23 -28.35 31.67
N MET A 410 -5.13 -28.88 31.14
CA MET A 410 -4.61 -30.18 31.58
C MET A 410 -4.15 -30.10 33.04
N ILE A 411 -4.78 -30.92 33.89
CA ILE A 411 -4.40 -31.09 35.29
C ILE A 411 -3.33 -32.20 35.37
N PRO A 412 -2.15 -31.92 35.92
CA PRO A 412 -1.12 -32.94 36.15
C PRO A 412 -1.60 -34.06 37.08
N ALA A 413 -1.07 -35.28 36.90
CA ALA A 413 -1.45 -36.44 37.70
C ALA A 413 -1.24 -36.20 39.21
N ASP A 414 -0.14 -35.57 39.60
CA ASP A 414 0.15 -35.26 41.01
C ASP A 414 -0.90 -34.32 41.63
N ASP A 415 -1.38 -33.34 40.87
CA ASP A 415 -2.39 -32.39 41.33
C ASP A 415 -3.77 -33.07 41.45
N ALA A 416 -4.07 -34.03 40.57
CA ALA A 416 -5.29 -34.84 40.65
C ALA A 416 -5.28 -35.76 41.88
N VAL A 417 -4.14 -36.41 42.16
CA VAL A 417 -3.96 -37.23 43.37
C VAL A 417 -4.12 -36.37 44.62
N GLN A 418 -3.55 -35.17 44.65
CA GLN A 418 -3.73 -34.24 45.78
C GLN A 418 -5.18 -33.84 46.01
N LEU A 419 -5.95 -33.66 44.93
CA LEU A 419 -7.39 -33.35 45.03
C LEU A 419 -8.17 -34.53 45.63
N ASP A 420 -7.87 -35.75 45.20
CA ASP A 420 -8.49 -36.96 45.73
C ASP A 420 -8.09 -37.22 47.20
N ASP A 421 -6.83 -36.99 47.55
CA ASP A 421 -6.36 -37.03 48.95
C ASP A 421 -7.12 -36.01 49.81
N MET A 422 -7.34 -34.78 49.30
CA MET A 422 -8.08 -33.75 50.03
C MET A 422 -9.53 -34.18 50.28
N ARG A 423 -10.19 -34.79 49.29
CA ARG A 423 -11.55 -35.34 49.44
C ARG A 423 -11.57 -36.46 50.48
N SER A 424 -10.60 -37.37 50.46
CA SER A 424 -10.51 -38.46 51.44
C SER A 424 -10.30 -37.98 52.87
N GLU A 425 -9.46 -36.96 53.09
CA GLU A 425 -9.23 -36.39 54.43
C GLU A 425 -10.45 -35.61 54.92
N MET A 426 -11.19 -34.94 54.02
CA MET A 426 -12.46 -34.30 54.37
C MET A 426 -13.46 -35.34 54.89
N ASP A 427 -13.63 -36.46 54.20
CA ASP A 427 -14.54 -37.54 54.63
C ASP A 427 -14.10 -38.07 56.01
N SER A 428 -12.79 -38.30 56.20
CA SER A 428 -12.27 -38.75 57.50
C SER A 428 -12.44 -37.73 58.62
N TYR A 429 -12.49 -36.42 58.32
CA TYR A 429 -12.75 -35.38 59.30
C TYR A 429 -14.22 -35.37 59.74
N HIS A 430 -15.17 -35.57 58.81
CA HIS A 430 -16.60 -35.62 59.13
C HIS A 430 -17.03 -36.87 59.91
N ASP A 431 -16.29 -37.97 59.76
CA ASP A 431 -16.54 -39.23 60.48
C ASP A 431 -16.12 -39.19 61.97
N ARG A 432 -15.41 -38.14 62.41
CA ARG A 432 -14.91 -37.96 63.79
C ARG A 432 -15.68 -36.92 64.56
#